data_AF-A0A2Z3UMU3-F1
#
_entry.id   AF-A0A2Z3UMU3-F1
#
_cell.length_a   1.000
_cell.length_b   1.000
_cell.length_c   1.000
_cell.angle_alpha   90.00
_cell.angle_beta   90.00
_cell.angle_gamma   90.00
#
_symmetry.space_group_name_H-M   'P 1'
#
loop_
_entity.id
_entity.type
_entity.pdbx_description
1 polymer ?
#
loop_
_entity_poly.entity_id
_entity_poly.type
_entity_poly.pdbx_seq_one_letter_code
_entity_poly.pdbx_strand_id
1 'polypeptide(L)'
;MYNDGLVACTDTELIIGRYYFPWGSAKRIPLSAIRGLSWVPLPNGSWRIWGSGDFVHWFNLDSGRPQKKAALMIDLGRRVVPVITPDEPGRLVEELTARGIATGGNFPQGPTGLA
;
A
#
# COMPACT_ATOMS: atom_id res chain seq x y z
N MET A 1 -13.88 1.68 -7.70
CA MET A 1 -12.93 2.76 -7.32
C MET A 1 -12.69 2.68 -5.82
N TYR A 2 -11.48 2.99 -5.35
CA TYR A 2 -11.10 2.94 -3.93
C TYR A 2 -10.55 4.29 -3.46
N ASN A 3 -10.90 4.75 -2.25
CA ASN A 3 -10.29 5.91 -1.61
C ASN A 3 -10.57 5.90 -0.10
N ASP A 4 -9.51 5.88 0.73
CA ASP A 4 -9.60 5.98 2.19
C ASP A 4 -8.98 7.29 2.75
N GLY A 5 -8.64 8.24 1.86
CA GLY A 5 -8.01 9.50 2.20
C GLY A 5 -6.48 9.46 2.29
N LEU A 6 -5.86 8.30 2.52
CA LEU A 6 -4.41 8.10 2.45
C LEU A 6 -3.99 7.43 1.15
N VAL A 7 -4.82 6.54 0.62
CA VAL A 7 -4.61 5.80 -0.60
C VAL A 7 -5.88 5.87 -1.44
N ALA A 8 -5.71 6.11 -2.74
CA ALA A 8 -6.80 6.04 -3.71
C ALA A 8 -6.39 5.23 -4.94
N CYS A 9 -7.31 4.42 -5.44
CA CYS A 9 -7.18 3.72 -6.73
C CYS A 9 -8.22 4.31 -7.69
N THR A 10 -7.72 4.97 -8.73
CA THR A 10 -8.50 5.52 -9.83
C THR A 10 -8.53 4.52 -11.00
N ASP A 11 -9.05 4.93 -12.15
CA ASP A 11 -9.08 4.05 -13.32
C ASP A 11 -7.70 3.81 -13.92
N THR A 12 -6.75 4.73 -13.73
CA THR A 12 -5.42 4.69 -14.36
C THR A 12 -4.25 4.81 -13.39
N GLU A 13 -4.48 5.24 -12.15
CA GLU A 13 -3.44 5.49 -11.16
C GLU A 13 -3.78 4.96 -9.76
N LEU A 14 -2.74 4.47 -9.06
CA LEU A 14 -2.69 4.38 -7.61
C LEU A 14 -2.07 5.68 -7.06
N ILE A 15 -2.80 6.36 -6.18
CA ILE A 15 -2.38 7.59 -5.52
C ILE A 15 -2.08 7.28 -4.06
N ILE A 16 -0.87 7.60 -3.62
CA ILE A 16 -0.42 7.47 -2.24
C ILE A 16 -0.22 8.87 -1.67
N GLY A 17 -1.11 9.27 -0.78
CA GLY A 17 -1.07 10.55 -0.08
C GLY A 17 0.11 10.63 0.89
N ARG A 18 0.60 11.85 1.14
CA ARG A 18 1.65 12.13 2.13
C ARG A 18 2.92 11.28 1.97
N TYR A 19 3.32 11.03 0.73
CA TYR A 19 4.39 10.09 0.43
C TYR A 19 5.78 10.71 0.58
N TYR A 20 6.01 11.87 -0.06
CA TYR A 20 7.35 12.47 -0.14
C TYR A 20 7.66 13.32 1.09
N PHE A 21 8.66 12.90 1.85
CA PHE A 21 9.24 13.68 2.94
C PHE A 21 10.02 14.89 2.39
N PRO A 22 9.98 16.07 3.04
CA PRO A 22 9.24 16.41 4.26
C PRO A 22 7.85 17.03 4.02
N TRP A 23 7.48 17.30 2.77
CA TRP A 23 6.30 18.12 2.45
C TRP A 23 4.98 17.35 2.36
N GLY A 24 5.02 16.02 2.34
CA GLY A 24 3.83 15.19 2.28
C GLY A 24 3.08 15.32 0.96
N SER A 25 3.76 15.62 -0.15
CA SER A 25 3.12 15.56 -1.47
C SER A 25 2.76 14.11 -1.84
N ALA A 26 1.68 13.96 -2.60
CA ALA A 26 1.22 12.65 -3.05
C ALA A 26 2.16 12.06 -4.10
N LYS A 27 2.34 10.74 -4.05
CA LYS A 27 2.93 9.96 -5.14
C LYS A 27 1.80 9.41 -6.00
N ARG A 28 1.87 9.63 -7.31
CA ARG A 28 0.95 9.04 -8.28
C ARG A 28 1.70 7.98 -9.07
N ILE A 29 1.11 6.80 -9.21
CA ILE A 29 1.71 5.64 -9.85
C ILE A 29 0.72 5.16 -10.92
N PRO A 30 1.07 5.21 -12.21
CA PRO A 30 0.27 4.58 -13.25
C PRO A 30 0.11 3.09 -12.96
N LEU A 31 -1.09 2.54 -13.10
CA LEU A 31 -1.34 1.13 -12.81
C LEU A 31 -0.49 0.21 -13.70
N SER A 32 -0.22 0.61 -14.95
CA SER A 32 0.68 -0.08 -15.87
C SER A 32 2.14 -0.19 -15.38
N ALA A 33 2.54 0.61 -14.39
CA ALA A 33 3.87 0.54 -13.78
C ALA A 33 3.95 -0.44 -12.60
N ILE A 34 2.81 -0.92 -12.10
CA ILE A 34 2.75 -1.86 -10.98
C ILE A 34 2.94 -3.28 -11.52
N ARG A 35 4.00 -3.96 -11.07
CA ARG A 35 4.35 -5.33 -11.47
C ARG A 35 3.71 -6.38 -10.59
N GLY A 36 3.41 -6.02 -9.35
CA GLY A 36 2.73 -6.90 -8.42
C GLY A 36 2.48 -6.25 -7.07
N LEU A 37 1.69 -6.95 -6.26
CA LEU A 37 1.36 -6.58 -4.90
C LEU A 37 1.81 -7.68 -3.96
N SER A 38 2.25 -7.34 -2.75
CA SER A 38 2.47 -8.33 -1.69
C SER A 38 1.81 -7.90 -0.40
N TRP A 39 1.15 -8.84 0.27
CA TRP A 39 0.57 -8.65 1.58
C TRP A 39 1.63 -8.82 2.67
N VAL A 40 1.65 -7.89 3.62
CA VAL A 40 2.60 -7.91 4.74
C VAL A 40 1.84 -7.77 6.05
N PRO A 41 1.84 -8.79 6.92
CA PRO A 41 1.27 -8.64 8.25
C PRO A 41 2.09 -7.64 9.06
N LEU A 42 1.42 -6.74 9.77
CA LEU A 42 2.06 -5.81 10.69
C LEU A 42 1.92 -6.32 12.12
N PRO A 43 3.00 -6.33 12.91
CA PRO A 43 2.88 -6.55 14.35
C PRO A 43 2.15 -5.36 15.00
N ASN A 44 1.52 -5.62 16.15
CA ASN A 44 0.94 -4.56 16.98
C ASN A 44 2.01 -3.51 17.32
N GLY A 45 1.66 -2.22 17.21
CA GLY A 45 2.60 -1.14 17.52
C GLY A 45 3.65 -0.90 16.44
N SER A 46 3.27 -0.96 15.16
CA SER A 46 4.17 -0.67 14.05
C SER A 46 4.46 0.84 13.93
N TRP A 47 5.47 1.35 14.64
CA TRP A 47 5.76 2.79 14.82
C TRP A 47 6.48 3.50 13.67
N ARG A 48 6.83 2.83 12.57
CA ARG A 48 7.38 3.49 11.38
C ARG A 48 6.28 4.24 10.63
N ILE A 49 5.88 5.39 11.15
CA ILE A 49 4.76 6.19 10.63
C ILE A 49 5.07 6.89 9.30
N TRP A 50 6.35 7.10 8.94
CA TRP A 50 6.76 7.71 7.67
C TRP A 50 8.19 7.31 7.29
N GLY A 51 8.48 7.25 6.00
CA GLY A 51 9.83 7.09 5.47
C GLY A 51 10.30 5.65 5.49
N SER A 52 11.61 5.46 5.57
CA SER A 52 12.23 4.15 5.45
C SER A 52 13.22 3.87 6.58
N GLY A 53 13.29 2.60 7.02
CA GLY A 53 14.28 2.11 7.98
C GLY A 53 15.48 1.41 7.35
N ASP A 54 15.35 0.99 6.10
CA ASP A 54 16.32 0.17 5.37
C ASP A 54 16.66 0.72 3.97
N PHE A 55 16.13 1.90 3.63
CA PHE A 55 16.25 2.57 2.34
C PHE A 55 15.65 1.79 1.15
N VAL A 56 14.91 0.71 1.41
CA VAL A 56 14.25 -0.12 0.40
C VAL A 56 12.74 0.05 0.53
N HIS A 57 12.21 -0.13 1.74
CA HIS A 57 10.77 -0.05 2.02
C HIS A 57 10.42 1.37 2.47
N TRP A 58 9.64 2.09 1.67
CA TRP A 58 9.26 3.47 1.95
C TRP A 58 7.77 3.58 2.29
N PHE A 59 7.48 3.90 3.54
CA PHE A 59 6.13 4.16 4.03
C PHE A 59 5.74 5.61 3.75
N ASN A 60 4.49 5.86 3.35
CA ASN A 60 3.90 7.21 3.40
C ASN A 60 3.59 7.61 4.85
N LEU A 61 3.34 8.90 5.09
CA LEU A 61 2.96 9.37 6.42
C LEU A 61 1.54 8.88 6.77
N ASP A 62 1.48 7.91 7.66
CA ASP A 62 0.26 7.37 8.26
C ASP A 62 0.39 7.34 9.79
N SER A 63 -0.30 8.28 10.45
CA SER A 63 -0.35 8.36 11.92
C SER A 63 -1.20 7.25 12.55
N GLY A 64 -2.09 6.61 11.79
CA GLY A 64 -2.93 5.49 12.23
C GLY A 64 -2.27 4.13 12.04
N ARG A 65 -1.06 4.08 11.46
CA ARG A 65 -0.31 2.84 11.21
C ARG A 65 -0.13 1.95 12.45
N PRO A 66 0.13 2.48 13.67
CA PRO A 66 0.30 1.63 14.85
C PRO A 66 -0.90 0.72 15.17
N GLN A 67 -2.10 1.08 14.70
CA GLN A 67 -3.35 0.33 14.87
C GLN A 67 -3.66 -0.60 13.68
N LYS A 68 -2.91 -0.52 12.57
CA LYS A 68 -3.14 -1.33 11.36
C LYS A 68 -2.51 -2.70 11.51
N LYS A 69 -3.19 -3.71 10.96
CA LYS A 69 -2.76 -5.13 11.01
C LYS A 69 -2.06 -5.61 9.74
N ALA A 70 -2.15 -4.83 8.65
CA ALA A 70 -1.59 -5.20 7.37
C ALA A 70 -1.04 -3.98 6.64
N ALA A 71 -0.06 -4.24 5.79
CA ALA A 71 0.44 -3.33 4.79
C ALA A 71 0.47 -4.04 3.43
N LEU A 72 0.48 -3.25 2.36
CA LEU A 72 0.72 -3.72 1.01
C LEU A 72 2.04 -3.15 0.51
N MET A 73 2.89 -4.01 -0.05
CA MET A 73 4.07 -3.62 -0.81
C MET A 73 3.70 -3.53 -2.29
N ILE A 74 4.08 -2.42 -2.92
CA ILE A 74 3.80 -2.16 -4.34
C ILE A 74 5.09 -2.38 -5.13
N ASP A 75 5.19 -3.48 -5.87
CA ASP A 75 6.34 -3.73 -6.71
C ASP A 75 6.26 -2.88 -7.99
N LEU A 76 7.23 -1.97 -8.14
CA LEU A 76 7.40 -1.13 -9.32
C LEU A 76 8.60 -1.55 -10.18
N GLY A 77 9.27 -2.66 -9.84
CA GLY A 77 10.51 -3.08 -10.46
C GLY A 77 11.70 -2.18 -10.15
N ARG A 78 11.64 -1.46 -9.03
CA ARG A 78 12.64 -0.48 -8.59
C ARG A 78 13.15 -0.84 -7.21
N ARG A 79 14.34 -0.33 -6.88
CA ARG A 79 14.96 -0.55 -5.55
C ARG A 79 14.07 -0.08 -4.39
N VAL A 80 13.40 1.06 -4.55
CA VAL A 80 12.49 1.58 -3.52
C VAL A 80 11.10 1.03 -3.77
N VAL A 81 10.57 0.31 -2.79
CA VAL A 81 9.26 -0.31 -2.76
C VAL A 81 8.34 0.55 -1.89
N PRO A 82 7.32 1.22 -2.47
CA PRO A 82 6.26 1.83 -1.68
C PRO A 82 5.57 0.79 -0.80
N VAL A 83 5.41 1.13 0.47
CA VAL A 83 4.63 0.33 1.42
C VAL A 83 3.51 1.18 1.97
N ILE A 84 2.28 0.71 1.80
CA ILE A 84 1.07 1.45 2.17
C ILE A 84 0.24 0.67 3.19
N THR A 85 -0.53 1.39 3.99
CA THR A 85 -1.38 0.86 5.06
C THR A 85 -2.81 1.34 4.88
N PRO A 86 -3.49 0.90 3.81
CA PRO A 86 -4.88 1.28 3.54
C PRO A 86 -5.81 0.87 4.69
N ASP A 87 -6.93 1.58 4.82
CA ASP A 87 -7.94 1.29 5.83
C ASP A 87 -8.66 -0.04 5.56
N GLU A 88 -8.96 -0.33 4.28
CA GLU A 88 -9.58 -1.58 3.83
C GLU A 88 -8.65 -2.32 2.83
N PRO A 89 -7.57 -2.98 3.31
CA PRO A 89 -6.54 -3.56 2.44
C PRO A 89 -7.08 -4.60 1.45
N GLY A 90 -8.04 -5.42 1.85
CA GLY A 90 -8.65 -6.41 0.94
C GLY A 90 -9.43 -5.75 -0.20
N ARG A 91 -10.16 -4.67 0.08
CA ARG A 91 -10.93 -3.93 -0.95
C ARG A 91 -10.00 -3.25 -1.94
N LEU A 92 -8.87 -2.70 -1.49
CA LEU A 92 -7.86 -2.17 -2.40
C LEU A 92 -7.24 -3.26 -3.28
N VAL A 93 -6.99 -4.46 -2.73
CA VAL A 93 -6.48 -5.61 -3.48
C VAL A 93 -7.50 -6.08 -4.53
N GLU A 94 -8.78 -6.19 -4.18
CA GLU A 94 -9.86 -6.49 -5.14
C GLU A 94 -9.89 -5.48 -6.28
N GLU A 95 -9.81 -4.19 -5.96
CA GLU A 95 -9.83 -3.11 -6.94
C GLU A 95 -8.62 -3.15 -7.90
N LEU A 96 -7.43 -3.47 -7.39
CA LEU A 96 -6.21 -3.57 -8.20
C LEU A 96 -6.16 -4.85 -9.03
N THR A 97 -6.60 -5.98 -8.48
CA THR A 97 -6.65 -7.27 -9.20
C THR A 97 -7.70 -7.26 -10.30
N ALA A 98 -8.84 -6.61 -10.08
CA ALA A 98 -9.84 -6.37 -11.12
C ALA A 98 -9.29 -5.58 -12.32
N ARG A 99 -8.16 -4.86 -12.15
CA ARG A 99 -7.44 -4.14 -13.22
C ARG A 99 -6.23 -4.90 -13.76
N GLY A 100 -6.12 -6.19 -13.45
CA GLY A 100 -5.06 -7.06 -13.97
C GLY A 100 -3.72 -6.97 -13.24
N ILE A 101 -3.67 -6.31 -12.07
CA ILE A 101 -2.44 -6.32 -11.26
C ILE A 101 -2.30 -7.65 -10.53
N ALA A 102 -1.18 -8.32 -10.74
CA ALA A 102 -0.90 -9.60 -10.10
C ALA A 102 -0.65 -9.46 -8.60
N THR A 103 -1.07 -10.46 -7.84
CA THR A 103 -0.70 -10.63 -6.43
C THR A 103 0.45 -11.64 -6.35
N GLY A 104 1.53 -11.27 -5.66
CA GLY A 104 2.68 -12.11 -5.39
C GLY A 104 2.82 -12.39 -3.88
N GLY A 105 3.27 -13.60 -3.53
CA GLY A 105 3.52 -13.98 -2.13
C GLY A 105 2.25 -14.12 -1.27
N ASN A 106 2.44 -14.11 0.05
CA ASN A 106 1.55 -14.66 1.08
C ASN A 106 0.27 -13.82 1.34
N PHE A 107 -0.66 -13.77 0.38
CA PHE A 107 -2.00 -13.23 0.62
C PHE A 107 -2.82 -14.18 1.52
N PRO A 108 -3.62 -13.66 2.46
CA PRO A 108 -4.55 -14.49 3.22
C PRO A 108 -5.50 -15.23 2.26
N GLN A 109 -5.63 -16.55 2.40
CA GLN A 109 -6.60 -17.36 1.64
C GLN A 109 -7.97 -17.33 2.35
N GLY A 110 -9.02 -16.87 1.68
CA GLY A 110 -10.42 -17.15 2.07
C GLY A 110 -10.97 -16.43 3.33
N PRO A 111 -12.27 -16.58 3.63
CA PRO A 111 -13.20 -15.49 3.88
C PRO A 111 -13.22 -15.03 5.35
N THR A 112 -12.16 -14.39 5.83
CA THR A 112 -12.16 -13.74 7.16
C THR A 112 -11.14 -12.59 7.29
N GLY A 113 -10.72 -11.99 6.18
CA GLY A 113 -9.72 -10.91 6.15
C GLY A 113 -10.25 -9.52 5.76
N LEU A 114 -11.57 -9.38 5.61
CA LEU A 114 -12.27 -8.13 5.35
C LEU A 114 -13.25 -7.88 6.50
N ALA A 115 -12.71 -7.41 7.61
CA ALA A 115 -13.45 -6.80 8.71
C ALA A 115 -12.59 -5.71 9.34
#